data_AF-A0AA97H5A8-F1
#
_entry.id   AF-A0AA97H5A8-F1
#
_cell.length_a   1.000
_cell.length_b   1.000
_cell.length_c   1.000
_cell.angle_alpha   90.00
_cell.angle_beta   90.00
_cell.angle_gamma   90.00
#
_symmetry.space_group_name_H-M   'P 1'
#
loop_
_entity.id
_entity.type
_entity.pdbx_description
1 polymer ?
#
loop_
_entity_poly.entity_id
_entity_poly.type
_entity_poly.pdbx_seq_one_letter_code
_entity_poly.pdbx_strand_id
1 'polypeptide(L)'
;MKVKISYLNSQGRDNIAEVVDMFSKDRGPLTFELLENNYSSDHFQYHRDLTKISIDDLKELSRLIRLDHSIGSDDFVVVISQKTIDASVINITSLKDWYSFYYEQNILVKSGGWSNITEGKPYLAIAHQIIENIFQYLGKLDLNSIRLQDSIHMETEVCINDFCEKPNETKGKIRSGYICRSCIQSALNYTSNDYVIQIKNILSRISNRLRENYDFNFSDNELKIQVTENYKIEIGGQPLDFGHKGKLSHIVYLFYLINHKSKFGRKDLSIGGVAHEKFMLLYNHIYSKIYEDEVNRYVKSITSVHSRISTRIKNQLNIEALAHKYGFNSSNTKQDVTVYYIDISPEHLSIPSDLLSFKVNY
;
A
#
# COMPACT_ATOMS: atom_id res chain seq x y z
N MET A 1 -17.53 3.13 -1.60
CA MET A 1 -17.69 3.61 -0.22
C MET A 1 -16.37 4.21 0.23
N LYS A 2 -16.35 5.44 0.75
CA LYS A 2 -15.11 6.08 1.19
C LYS A 2 -14.85 5.75 2.65
N VAL A 3 -13.57 5.59 2.98
CA VAL A 3 -13.09 5.35 4.34
C VAL A 3 -12.21 6.54 4.71
N LYS A 4 -12.73 7.39 5.59
CA LYS A 4 -12.08 8.61 6.05
C LYS A 4 -11.41 8.35 7.38
N ILE A 5 -10.09 8.46 7.43
CA ILE A 5 -9.28 8.11 8.59
C ILE A 5 -8.81 9.39 9.27
N SER A 6 -9.19 9.57 10.53
CA SER A 6 -8.73 10.67 11.40
C SER A 6 -7.79 10.12 12.46
N TYR A 7 -6.58 10.68 12.54
CA TYR A 7 -5.55 10.28 13.50
C TYR A 7 -5.39 11.36 14.57
N LEU A 8 -5.92 11.10 15.77
CA LEU A 8 -6.06 12.10 16.82
C LEU A 8 -4.85 12.23 17.75
N ASN A 9 -3.69 11.65 17.38
CA ASN A 9 -2.44 11.83 18.13
C ASN A 9 -1.46 12.71 17.35
N SER A 10 -0.58 13.39 18.08
CA SER A 10 0.45 14.28 17.51
C SER A 10 1.62 13.53 16.86
N GLN A 11 1.87 12.28 17.23
CA GLN A 11 3.00 11.47 16.75
C GLN A 11 2.53 10.20 16.02
N GLY A 12 3.17 9.84 14.92
CA GLY A 12 2.91 8.60 14.18
C GLY A 12 1.93 8.71 13.00
N ARG A 13 1.57 9.94 12.58
CA ARG A 13 0.70 10.16 11.42
C ARG A 13 1.32 9.65 10.12
N ASP A 14 2.64 9.76 9.94
CA ASP A 14 3.33 9.26 8.73
C ASP A 14 3.15 7.75 8.53
N ASN A 15 3.15 6.99 9.63
CA ASN A 15 2.87 5.57 9.58
C ASN A 15 1.42 5.28 9.12
N ILE A 16 0.46 6.15 9.48
CA ILE A 16 -0.93 6.02 9.02
C ILE A 16 -1.06 6.44 7.56
N ALA A 17 -0.30 7.43 7.10
CA ALA A 17 -0.23 7.76 5.68
C ALA A 17 0.28 6.56 4.87
N GLU A 18 1.28 5.84 5.38
CA GLU A 18 1.75 4.59 4.77
C GLU A 18 0.66 3.50 4.74
N VAL A 19 -0.15 3.39 5.81
CA VAL A 19 -1.31 2.49 5.84
C VAL A 19 -2.32 2.86 4.74
N VAL A 20 -2.61 4.14 4.53
CA VAL A 20 -3.53 4.60 3.48
C VAL A 20 -2.98 4.33 2.07
N ASP A 21 -1.68 4.59 1.84
CA ASP A 21 -1.02 4.21 0.58
C ASP A 21 -1.10 2.70 0.34
N MET A 22 -0.83 1.92 1.39
CA MET A 22 -0.91 0.47 1.35
C MET A 22 -2.31 -0.01 0.98
N PHE A 23 -3.37 0.56 1.57
CA PHE A 23 -4.75 0.22 1.22
C PHE A 23 -5.11 0.60 -0.22
N SER A 24 -4.63 1.75 -0.68
CA SER A 24 -4.94 2.30 -2.01
C SER A 24 -4.31 1.53 -3.18
N LYS A 25 -3.42 0.57 -2.91
CA LYS A 25 -2.83 -0.32 -3.94
C LYS A 25 -3.84 -1.33 -4.49
N ASP A 26 -4.89 -1.67 -3.73
CA ASP A 26 -5.95 -2.55 -4.22
C ASP A 26 -7.07 -1.76 -4.88
N ARG A 27 -7.31 -2.06 -6.16
CA ARG A 27 -8.50 -1.58 -6.85
C ARG A 27 -9.72 -2.29 -6.30
N GLY A 28 -10.74 -1.52 -5.93
CA GLY A 28 -12.00 -2.05 -5.46
C GLY A 28 -12.97 -0.96 -5.02
N PRO A 29 -14.12 -1.36 -4.47
CA PRO A 29 -15.20 -0.43 -4.11
C PRO A 29 -14.90 0.41 -2.84
N LEU A 30 -13.92 0.03 -2.03
CA LEU A 30 -13.41 0.85 -0.92
C LEU A 30 -12.32 1.79 -1.41
N THR A 31 -12.41 3.06 -1.02
CA THR A 31 -11.37 4.07 -1.23
C THR A 31 -10.98 4.69 0.10
N PHE A 32 -9.69 4.89 0.33
CA PHE A 32 -9.17 5.30 1.63
C PHE A 32 -8.55 6.68 1.56
N GLU A 33 -8.76 7.49 2.59
CA GLU A 33 -8.23 8.84 2.68
C GLU A 33 -7.85 9.17 4.12
N LEU A 34 -6.64 9.66 4.31
CA LEU A 34 -6.20 10.24 5.57
C LEU A 34 -6.63 11.70 5.61
N LEU A 35 -7.41 12.08 6.62
CA LEU A 35 -7.84 13.45 6.83
C LEU A 35 -6.67 14.30 7.34
N GLU A 36 -6.67 15.58 6.95
CA GLU A 36 -5.71 16.54 7.48
C GLU A 36 -6.07 16.92 8.92
N ASN A 37 -5.06 16.98 9.79
CA ASN A 37 -5.28 17.30 11.19
C ASN A 37 -5.47 18.80 11.35
N ASN A 38 -6.62 19.19 11.90
CA ASN A 38 -6.84 20.54 12.40
C ASN A 38 -6.92 20.51 13.93
N TYR A 39 -5.80 20.76 14.60
CA TYR A 39 -5.71 20.65 16.07
C TYR A 39 -6.60 21.65 16.84
N SER A 40 -7.09 22.70 16.17
CA SER A 40 -8.05 23.65 16.76
C SER A 40 -9.51 23.27 16.54
N SER A 41 -9.80 22.24 15.74
CA SER A 41 -11.16 21.77 15.47
C SER A 41 -11.85 21.22 16.72
N ASP A 42 -13.18 21.26 16.70
CA ASP A 42 -14.02 20.80 17.81
C ASP A 42 -13.77 19.33 18.17
N HIS A 43 -13.51 18.47 17.17
CA HIS A 43 -13.27 17.05 17.41
C HIS A 43 -11.95 16.78 18.13
N PHE A 44 -10.89 17.55 17.84
CA PHE A 44 -9.62 17.46 18.58
C PHE A 44 -9.75 17.99 20.01
N GLN A 45 -10.50 19.09 20.20
CA GLN A 45 -10.75 19.63 21.54
C GLN A 45 -11.56 18.65 22.40
N TYR A 46 -12.64 18.10 21.84
CA TYR A 46 -13.45 17.09 22.51
C TYR A 46 -12.63 15.85 22.87
N HIS A 47 -11.84 15.32 21.92
CA HIS A 47 -10.96 14.17 22.16
C HIS A 47 -9.94 14.39 23.28
N ARG A 48 -9.36 15.60 23.38
CA ARG A 48 -8.34 15.94 24.37
C ARG A 48 -8.83 15.68 25.79
N ASP A 49 -10.08 16.04 26.06
CA ASP A 49 -10.68 16.05 27.39
C ASP A 49 -11.17 14.65 27.83
N LEU A 50 -11.21 13.69 26.89
CA LEU A 50 -11.56 12.29 27.18
C LEU A 50 -10.40 11.54 27.83
N THR A 51 -10.68 10.64 28.76
CA THR A 51 -9.70 9.66 29.30
C THR A 51 -9.85 8.29 28.64
N LYS A 52 -11.09 7.91 28.35
CA LYS A 52 -11.53 6.72 27.62
C LYS A 52 -12.56 7.13 26.55
N ILE A 53 -12.77 6.29 25.55
CA ILE A 53 -13.75 6.52 24.47
C ILE A 53 -14.81 5.43 24.53
N SER A 54 -16.04 5.81 24.80
CA SER A 54 -17.25 4.98 24.72
C SER A 54 -17.89 5.03 23.33
N ILE A 55 -18.99 4.29 23.12
CA ILE A 55 -19.80 4.40 21.89
C ILE A 55 -20.33 5.81 21.69
N ASP A 56 -20.82 6.46 22.76
CA ASP A 56 -21.41 7.79 22.63
C ASP A 56 -20.33 8.83 22.33
N ASP A 57 -19.14 8.68 22.91
CA ASP A 57 -17.99 9.50 22.54
C ASP A 57 -17.55 9.25 21.08
N LEU A 58 -17.58 8.00 20.60
CA LEU A 58 -17.27 7.68 19.20
C LEU A 58 -18.29 8.29 18.24
N LYS A 59 -19.59 8.23 18.57
CA LYS A 59 -20.66 8.87 17.80
C LYS A 59 -20.42 10.37 17.70
N GLU A 60 -20.12 11.02 18.84
CA GLU A 60 -19.90 12.47 18.87
C GLU A 60 -18.62 12.87 18.13
N LEU A 61 -17.51 12.17 18.36
CA LEU A 61 -16.26 12.37 17.60
C LEU A 61 -16.50 12.24 16.10
N SER A 62 -17.20 11.19 15.68
CA SER A 62 -17.48 10.94 14.27
C SER A 62 -18.42 12.00 13.69
N ARG A 63 -19.42 12.46 14.45
CA ARG A 63 -20.29 13.56 14.05
C ARG A 63 -19.51 14.84 13.81
N LEU A 64 -18.62 15.22 14.74
CA LEU A 64 -17.78 16.40 14.62
C LEU A 64 -16.81 16.31 13.43
N ILE A 65 -16.17 15.15 13.21
CA ILE A 65 -15.30 14.90 12.05
C ILE A 65 -16.09 14.99 10.74
N ARG A 66 -17.31 14.42 10.69
CA ARG A 66 -18.17 14.50 9.50
C ARG A 66 -18.53 15.94 9.15
N LEU A 67 -18.81 16.77 10.15
CA LEU A 67 -19.10 18.20 9.95
C LEU A 67 -17.88 18.96 9.44
N ASP A 68 -16.70 18.75 10.04
CA ASP A 68 -15.47 19.46 9.68
C ASP A 68 -15.00 19.14 8.25
N HIS A 69 -15.19 17.89 7.82
CA HIS A 69 -14.72 17.40 6.52
C HIS A 69 -15.82 17.14 5.49
N SER A 70 -17.07 17.55 5.77
CA SER A 70 -18.23 17.35 4.88
C SER A 70 -18.40 15.90 4.40
N ILE A 71 -18.32 14.94 5.34
CA ILE A 71 -18.38 13.49 5.04
C ILE A 71 -19.82 13.00 5.08
N GLY A 72 -20.26 12.30 4.03
CA GLY A 72 -21.62 11.75 3.92
C GLY A 72 -21.89 10.59 4.90
N SER A 73 -23.17 10.29 5.16
CA SER A 73 -23.60 9.24 6.10
C SER A 73 -23.19 7.82 5.69
N ASP A 74 -23.04 7.58 4.39
CA ASP A 74 -22.73 6.26 3.85
C ASP A 74 -21.22 5.94 3.87
N ASP A 75 -20.39 6.93 4.17
CA ASP A 75 -18.94 6.79 4.27
C ASP A 75 -18.51 6.40 5.69
N PHE A 76 -17.44 5.61 5.77
CA PHE A 76 -16.83 5.26 7.05
C PHE A 76 -16.02 6.42 7.61
N VAL A 77 -16.12 6.61 8.92
CA VAL A 77 -15.19 7.43 9.70
C VAL A 77 -14.42 6.52 10.64
N VAL A 78 -13.11 6.50 10.47
CA VAL A 78 -12.18 5.76 11.33
C VAL A 78 -11.48 6.75 12.23
N VAL A 79 -11.70 6.63 13.53
CA VAL A 79 -11.01 7.39 14.56
C VAL A 79 -9.89 6.53 15.13
N ILE A 80 -8.66 7.01 15.01
CA ILE A 80 -7.49 6.35 15.60
C ILE A 80 -7.02 7.16 16.80
N SER A 81 -6.90 6.50 17.95
CA SER A 81 -6.66 7.18 19.23
C SER A 81 -5.78 6.38 20.19
N GLN A 82 -4.98 7.06 21.01
CA GLN A 82 -4.24 6.41 22.10
C GLN A 82 -5.07 6.16 23.37
N LYS A 83 -6.29 6.73 23.44
CA LYS A 83 -7.16 6.59 24.62
C LYS A 83 -7.65 5.14 24.77
N THR A 84 -8.00 4.75 25.99
CA THR A 84 -8.57 3.43 26.25
C THR A 84 -9.99 3.35 25.71
N ILE A 85 -10.43 2.13 25.40
CA ILE A 85 -11.77 1.84 24.90
C ILE A 85 -12.66 1.47 26.09
N ASP A 86 -13.82 2.11 26.21
CA ASP A 86 -14.87 1.65 27.11
C ASP A 86 -15.68 0.56 26.41
N ALA A 87 -15.33 -0.69 26.69
CA ALA A 87 -15.93 -1.85 26.06
C ALA A 87 -17.15 -2.42 26.80
N SER A 88 -17.73 -1.67 27.75
CA SER A 88 -18.91 -2.09 28.54
C SER A 88 -20.13 -2.46 27.69
N VAL A 89 -20.12 -2.05 26.42
CA VAL A 89 -21.18 -2.26 25.43
C VAL A 89 -21.04 -3.55 24.63
N ILE A 90 -19.86 -4.16 24.59
CA ILE A 90 -19.66 -5.41 23.85
C ILE A 90 -20.20 -6.54 24.71
N ASN A 91 -21.21 -7.24 24.19
CA ASN A 91 -21.98 -8.22 24.95
C ASN A 91 -21.25 -9.57 25.10
N ILE A 92 -19.99 -9.51 25.53
CA ILE A 92 -19.15 -10.64 25.89
C ILE A 92 -18.45 -10.27 27.20
N THR A 93 -18.78 -11.00 28.27
CA THR A 93 -18.08 -10.88 29.55
C THR A 93 -16.65 -11.39 29.39
N SER A 94 -15.69 -10.49 29.24
CA SER A 94 -14.27 -10.81 29.12
C SER A 94 -13.42 -9.77 29.83
N LEU A 95 -12.30 -10.21 30.39
CA LEU A 95 -11.29 -9.35 31.02
C LEU A 95 -10.29 -8.78 30.00
N LYS A 96 -10.51 -9.02 28.69
CA LYS A 96 -9.56 -8.60 27.65
C LYS A 96 -9.58 -7.09 27.42
N ASP A 97 -8.41 -6.55 27.09
CA ASP A 97 -8.30 -5.20 26.56
C ASP A 97 -8.79 -5.16 25.10
N TRP A 98 -9.71 -4.25 24.82
CA TRP A 98 -10.21 -4.04 23.46
C TRP A 98 -9.32 -3.10 22.67
N TYR A 99 -9.07 -3.47 21.43
CA TYR A 99 -8.20 -2.75 20.51
C TYR A 99 -8.95 -1.96 19.45
N SER A 100 -10.16 -2.37 19.12
CA SER A 100 -11.04 -1.67 18.20
C SER A 100 -12.49 -2.12 18.39
N PHE A 101 -13.42 -1.31 17.89
CA PHE A 101 -14.81 -1.68 17.67
C PHE A 101 -15.42 -0.74 16.63
N TYR A 102 -16.60 -1.10 16.12
CA TYR A 102 -17.41 -0.21 15.30
C TYR A 102 -18.81 -0.04 15.89
N TYR A 103 -19.41 1.09 15.58
CA TYR A 103 -20.83 1.35 15.77
C TYR A 103 -21.32 2.07 14.52
N GLU A 104 -22.25 1.44 13.80
CA GLU A 104 -22.63 1.87 12.45
C GLU A 104 -21.37 2.02 11.57
N GLN A 105 -21.26 3.09 10.77
CA GLN A 105 -20.11 3.37 9.92
C GLN A 105 -18.98 4.12 10.67
N ASN A 106 -18.99 4.11 12.00
CA ASN A 106 -17.97 4.76 12.82
C ASN A 106 -17.10 3.68 13.45
N ILE A 107 -15.79 3.77 13.26
CA ILE A 107 -14.82 2.78 13.70
C ILE A 107 -13.85 3.46 14.66
N LEU A 108 -13.61 2.86 15.83
CA LEU A 108 -12.55 3.27 16.73
C LEU A 108 -11.42 2.25 16.70
N VAL A 109 -10.18 2.71 16.54
CA VAL A 109 -8.98 1.87 16.63
C VAL A 109 -7.98 2.48 17.61
N LYS A 110 -7.54 1.67 18.58
CA LYS A 110 -6.49 2.04 19.53
C LYS A 110 -5.13 2.08 18.81
N SER A 111 -4.36 3.14 19.00
CA SER A 111 -3.03 3.29 18.38
C SER A 111 -1.90 2.67 19.20
N GLY A 112 -2.10 2.43 20.50
CA GLY A 112 -1.09 1.93 21.43
C GLY A 112 -1.28 0.46 21.83
N GLY A 113 -0.22 -0.16 22.36
CA GLY A 113 -0.24 -1.54 22.87
C GLY A 113 0.10 -2.62 21.83
N TRP A 114 0.60 -2.22 20.66
CA TRP A 114 0.84 -3.14 19.54
C TRP A 114 2.27 -3.64 19.40
N SER A 115 3.26 -2.95 19.95
CA SER A 115 4.69 -3.23 19.68
C SER A 115 5.10 -4.68 19.95
N ASN A 116 4.54 -5.30 21.00
CA ASN A 116 4.81 -6.70 21.35
C ASN A 116 4.03 -7.71 20.47
N ILE A 117 2.89 -7.29 19.92
CA ILE A 117 2.04 -8.12 19.05
C ILE A 117 2.62 -8.15 17.63
N THR A 118 3.09 -7.00 17.14
CA THR A 118 3.54 -6.81 15.75
C THR A 118 5.02 -6.53 15.60
N GLU A 119 5.85 -6.94 16.57
CA GLU A 119 7.32 -6.93 16.45
C GLU A 119 7.88 -5.57 16.00
N GLY A 120 7.42 -4.48 16.64
CA GLY A 120 7.86 -3.11 16.33
C GLY A 120 7.17 -2.44 15.13
N LYS A 121 6.19 -3.07 14.49
CA LYS A 121 5.39 -2.51 13.37
C LYS A 121 3.94 -2.21 13.76
N PRO A 122 3.66 -1.32 14.75
CA PRO A 122 2.32 -1.12 15.32
C PRO A 122 1.28 -0.64 14.30
N TYR A 123 1.71 0.07 13.26
CA TYR A 123 0.84 0.55 12.19
C TYR A 123 0.19 -0.58 11.39
N LEU A 124 0.81 -1.76 11.31
CA LEU A 124 0.23 -2.94 10.66
C LEU A 124 -0.91 -3.54 11.48
N ALA A 125 -0.84 -3.49 12.82
CA ALA A 125 -1.98 -3.87 13.65
C ALA A 125 -3.14 -2.89 13.49
N ILE A 126 -2.87 -1.58 13.51
CA ILE A 126 -3.88 -0.56 13.27
C ILE A 126 -4.56 -0.81 11.92
N ALA A 127 -3.77 -1.05 10.86
CA ALA A 127 -4.27 -1.38 9.53
C ALA A 127 -5.19 -2.61 9.55
N HIS A 128 -4.76 -3.69 10.22
CA HIS A 128 -5.58 -4.90 10.34
C HIS A 128 -6.91 -4.61 11.03
N GLN A 129 -6.90 -3.89 12.15
CA GLN A 129 -8.11 -3.57 12.90
C GLN A 129 -9.08 -2.72 12.09
N ILE A 130 -8.61 -1.75 11.29
CA ILE A 130 -9.49 -0.98 10.39
C ILE A 130 -10.24 -1.92 9.43
N ILE A 131 -9.50 -2.84 8.80
CA ILE A 131 -10.06 -3.74 7.79
C ILE A 131 -10.96 -4.81 8.42
N GLU A 132 -10.64 -5.29 9.62
CA GLU A 132 -11.47 -6.19 10.41
C GLU A 132 -12.84 -5.58 10.70
N ASN A 133 -12.88 -4.35 11.20
CA ASN A 133 -14.15 -3.66 11.49
C ASN A 133 -14.98 -3.41 10.23
N ILE A 134 -14.34 -3.03 9.11
CA ILE A 134 -15.04 -2.86 7.83
C ILE A 134 -15.64 -4.20 7.36
N PHE A 135 -14.88 -5.30 7.45
CA PHE A 135 -15.35 -6.63 7.08
C PHE A 135 -16.55 -7.05 7.92
N GLN A 136 -16.47 -6.89 9.23
CA GLN A 136 -17.55 -7.23 10.16
C GLN A 136 -18.81 -6.39 9.92
N TYR A 137 -18.66 -5.08 9.69
CA TYR A 137 -19.78 -4.21 9.31
C TYR A 137 -20.45 -4.66 8.01
N LEU A 138 -19.66 -4.91 6.95
CA LEU A 138 -20.17 -5.33 5.65
C LEU A 138 -20.86 -6.70 5.73
N GLY A 139 -20.39 -7.58 6.61
CA GLY A 139 -21.01 -8.88 6.92
C GLY A 139 -22.20 -8.80 7.88
N LYS A 140 -22.66 -7.60 8.26
CA LYS A 140 -23.78 -7.37 9.19
C LYS A 140 -23.61 -8.09 10.54
N LEU A 141 -22.38 -8.20 11.00
CA LEU A 141 -22.11 -8.65 12.36
C LEU A 141 -22.64 -7.59 13.34
N ASP A 142 -23.23 -8.01 14.45
CA ASP A 142 -23.75 -7.09 15.47
C ASP A 142 -23.02 -7.34 16.78
N LEU A 143 -22.14 -6.40 17.15
CA LEU A 143 -21.30 -6.49 18.34
C LEU A 143 -22.09 -6.39 19.66
N ASN A 144 -23.33 -5.92 19.60
CA ASN A 144 -24.22 -5.80 20.76
C ASN A 144 -25.20 -6.99 20.86
N SER A 145 -25.22 -7.86 19.85
CA SER A 145 -26.13 -9.01 19.81
C SER A 145 -25.84 -10.00 20.93
N ILE A 146 -26.90 -10.46 21.59
CA ILE A 146 -26.84 -11.60 22.53
C ILE A 146 -26.33 -12.89 21.88
N ARG A 147 -26.34 -12.96 20.54
CA ARG A 147 -25.86 -14.11 19.74
C ARG A 147 -24.54 -13.82 19.03
N LEU A 148 -23.79 -12.81 19.45
CA LEU A 148 -22.50 -12.47 18.85
C LEU A 148 -21.56 -13.68 18.79
N GLN A 149 -21.55 -14.51 19.83
CA GLN A 149 -20.72 -15.72 19.92
C GLN A 149 -21.03 -16.75 18.82
N ASP A 150 -22.24 -16.75 18.24
CA ASP A 150 -22.60 -17.62 17.12
C ASP A 150 -21.99 -17.14 15.79
N SER A 151 -21.52 -15.89 15.75
CA SER A 151 -21.07 -15.19 14.52
C SER A 151 -19.56 -14.96 14.46
N ILE A 152 -18.82 -15.32 15.52
CA ILE A 152 -17.36 -15.18 15.64
C ILE A 152 -16.74 -16.49 16.09
N HIS A 153 -15.42 -16.64 15.91
CA HIS A 153 -14.71 -17.79 16.42
C HIS A 153 -14.26 -17.52 17.86
N MET A 154 -14.89 -18.20 18.82
CA MET A 154 -14.50 -18.14 20.24
C MET A 154 -13.18 -18.87 20.49
N GLU A 155 -12.92 -19.95 19.75
CA GLU A 155 -11.62 -20.59 19.66
C GLU A 155 -10.86 -20.05 18.45
N THR A 156 -9.54 -19.88 18.57
CA THR A 156 -8.72 -19.28 17.51
C THR A 156 -8.59 -20.19 16.29
N GLU A 157 -9.02 -19.71 15.12
CA GLU A 157 -8.81 -20.35 13.82
C GLU A 157 -7.81 -19.57 12.94
N VAL A 158 -7.12 -18.60 13.54
CA VAL A 158 -6.36 -17.54 12.88
C VAL A 158 -7.16 -16.80 11.80
N CYS A 159 -8.48 -16.68 11.99
CA CYS A 159 -9.41 -15.98 11.11
C CYS A 159 -9.57 -14.51 11.52
N ILE A 160 -9.92 -13.63 10.57
CA ILE A 160 -10.23 -12.22 10.83
C ILE A 160 -11.32 -12.02 11.90
N ASN A 161 -12.26 -12.97 12.02
CA ASN A 161 -13.35 -12.94 13.00
C ASN A 161 -13.04 -13.75 14.27
N ASP A 162 -11.78 -14.09 14.54
CA ASP A 162 -11.42 -14.66 15.83
C ASP A 162 -11.58 -13.61 16.94
N PHE A 163 -12.19 -14.04 18.05
CA PHE A 163 -12.39 -13.21 19.22
C PHE A 163 -11.06 -12.76 19.84
N CYS A 164 -10.06 -13.65 19.90
CA CYS A 164 -8.74 -13.46 20.50
C CYS A 164 -8.78 -12.83 21.92
N GLU A 165 -8.69 -13.65 22.95
CA GLU A 165 -8.53 -13.18 24.34
C GLU A 165 -7.09 -12.84 24.67
N LYS A 166 -6.14 -13.57 24.09
CA LYS A 166 -4.72 -13.44 24.42
C LYS A 166 -3.96 -12.67 23.32
N PRO A 167 -2.94 -11.87 23.67
CA PRO A 167 -2.12 -11.16 22.68
C PRO A 167 -1.49 -12.07 21.61
N ASN A 168 -1.12 -13.30 21.96
CA ASN A 168 -0.57 -14.27 21.01
C ASN A 168 -1.60 -14.75 19.97
N GLU A 169 -2.88 -14.82 20.33
CA GLU A 169 -3.96 -15.14 19.39
C GLU A 169 -4.15 -13.98 18.42
N THR A 170 -4.17 -12.74 18.93
CA THR A 170 -4.20 -11.53 18.10
C THR A 170 -3.01 -11.46 17.14
N LYS A 171 -1.81 -11.82 17.63
CA LYS A 171 -0.60 -11.95 16.79
C LYS A 171 -0.80 -12.98 15.67
N GLY A 172 -1.35 -14.15 16.00
CA GLY A 172 -1.68 -15.21 15.03
C GLY A 172 -2.64 -14.72 13.95
N LYS A 173 -3.75 -14.09 14.35
CA LYS A 173 -4.76 -13.48 13.46
C LYS A 173 -4.14 -12.46 12.50
N ILE A 174 -3.37 -11.50 13.00
CA ILE A 174 -2.76 -10.46 12.14
C ILE A 174 -1.72 -11.09 11.20
N ARG A 175 -0.91 -12.04 11.68
CA ARG A 175 0.10 -12.72 10.86
C ARG A 175 -0.48 -13.64 9.80
N SER A 176 -1.68 -14.19 9.98
CA SER A 176 -2.31 -15.06 8.97
C SER A 176 -2.82 -14.25 7.79
N GLY A 177 -3.44 -13.08 8.04
CA GLY A 177 -4.19 -12.32 7.04
C GLY A 177 -5.35 -13.11 6.43
N TYR A 178 -5.86 -14.10 7.17
CA TYR A 178 -6.78 -15.12 6.67
C TYR A 178 -8.24 -14.84 7.03
N ILE A 179 -9.14 -15.21 6.12
CA ILE A 179 -10.58 -15.25 6.35
C ILE A 179 -11.05 -16.66 6.01
N CYS A 180 -11.66 -17.34 6.97
CA CYS A 180 -12.15 -18.70 6.77
C CYS A 180 -13.35 -18.75 5.82
N ARG A 181 -13.62 -19.95 5.28
CA ARG A 181 -14.71 -20.15 4.31
C ARG A 181 -16.07 -19.78 4.89
N SER A 182 -16.36 -20.12 6.14
CA SER A 182 -17.64 -19.80 6.79
C SER A 182 -17.82 -18.29 6.94
N CYS A 183 -16.79 -17.56 7.38
CA CYS A 183 -16.83 -16.09 7.46
C CYS A 183 -17.00 -15.44 6.09
N ILE A 184 -16.33 -15.94 5.04
CA ILE A 184 -16.53 -15.46 3.67
C ILE A 184 -17.98 -15.69 3.22
N GLN A 185 -18.51 -16.90 3.41
CA GLN A 185 -19.88 -17.23 3.01
C GLN A 185 -20.91 -16.40 3.77
N SER A 186 -20.70 -16.19 5.07
CA SER A 186 -21.55 -15.33 5.89
C SER A 186 -21.55 -13.88 5.38
N ALA A 187 -20.37 -13.31 5.10
CA ALA A 187 -20.25 -11.96 4.57
C ALA A 187 -20.91 -11.81 3.19
N LEU A 188 -20.76 -12.81 2.31
CA LEU A 188 -21.33 -12.80 0.95
C LEU A 188 -22.86 -12.83 0.92
N ASN A 189 -23.53 -13.12 2.04
CA ASN A 189 -24.98 -12.96 2.15
C ASN A 189 -25.41 -11.48 2.19
N TYR A 190 -24.48 -10.57 2.51
CA TYR A 190 -24.77 -9.15 2.76
C TYR A 190 -23.93 -8.18 1.92
N THR A 191 -22.78 -8.62 1.40
CA THR A 191 -21.90 -7.81 0.56
C THR A 191 -21.44 -8.56 -0.70
N SER A 192 -20.97 -7.82 -1.70
CA SER A 192 -20.50 -8.39 -2.97
C SER A 192 -19.10 -8.99 -2.86
N ASN A 193 -18.77 -9.90 -3.78
CA ASN A 193 -17.42 -10.46 -3.93
C ASN A 193 -16.32 -9.40 -4.02
N ASP A 194 -16.56 -8.26 -4.69
CA ASP A 194 -15.52 -7.24 -4.90
C ASP A 194 -15.00 -6.65 -3.58
N TYR A 195 -15.89 -6.40 -2.61
CA TYR A 195 -15.50 -5.97 -1.27
C TYR A 195 -14.66 -7.05 -0.56
N VAL A 196 -15.11 -8.30 -0.59
CA VAL A 196 -14.42 -9.42 0.07
C VAL A 196 -13.04 -9.66 -0.53
N ILE A 197 -12.92 -9.60 -1.86
CA ILE A 197 -11.65 -9.75 -2.58
C ILE A 197 -10.69 -8.62 -2.22
N GLN A 198 -11.17 -7.36 -2.23
CA GLN A 198 -10.34 -6.22 -1.87
C GLN A 198 -9.82 -6.34 -0.42
N ILE A 199 -10.70 -6.68 0.52
CA ILE A 199 -10.35 -6.90 1.93
C ILE A 199 -9.30 -8.01 2.07
N LYS A 200 -9.49 -9.15 1.41
CA LYS A 200 -8.55 -10.28 1.45
C LYS A 200 -7.17 -9.89 0.91
N ASN A 201 -7.11 -9.10 -0.16
CA ASN A 201 -5.85 -8.63 -0.73
C ASN A 201 -5.12 -7.69 0.22
N ILE A 202 -5.85 -6.78 0.89
CA ILE A 202 -5.29 -5.89 1.90
C ILE A 202 -4.74 -6.68 3.09
N LEU A 203 -5.51 -7.64 3.64
CA LEU A 203 -5.07 -8.49 4.74
C LEU A 203 -3.83 -9.31 4.38
N SER A 204 -3.79 -9.87 3.17
CA SER A 204 -2.62 -10.61 2.67
C SER A 204 -1.38 -9.71 2.62
N ARG A 205 -1.54 -8.44 2.23
CA ARG A 205 -0.44 -7.46 2.20
C ARG A 205 0.04 -7.08 3.60
N ILE A 206 -0.87 -6.82 4.53
CA ILE A 206 -0.54 -6.56 5.94
C ILE A 206 0.27 -7.74 6.51
N SER A 207 -0.26 -8.94 6.30
CA SER A 207 0.34 -10.20 6.75
C SER A 207 1.73 -10.43 6.15
N ASN A 208 1.92 -10.18 4.85
CA ASN A 208 3.23 -10.26 4.22
C ASN A 208 4.22 -9.26 4.83
N ARG A 209 3.86 -7.98 4.93
CA ARG A 209 4.73 -6.94 5.54
C ARG A 209 5.10 -7.24 6.99
N LEU A 210 4.19 -7.88 7.73
CA LEU A 210 4.46 -8.29 9.10
C LEU A 210 5.40 -9.50 9.17
N ARG A 211 5.29 -10.45 8.23
CA ARG A 211 6.19 -11.60 8.13
C ARG A 211 7.54 -11.27 7.51
N GLU A 212 7.61 -10.21 6.70
CA GLU A 212 8.84 -9.64 6.14
C GLU A 212 9.71 -9.08 7.28
N ASN A 213 10.37 -9.98 8.01
CA ASN A 213 11.29 -9.67 9.11
C ASN A 213 12.75 -9.66 8.63
N TYR A 214 12.97 -9.42 7.35
CA TYR A 214 14.29 -9.33 6.76
C TYR A 214 14.43 -7.97 6.08
N ASP A 215 15.07 -7.03 6.77
CA ASP A 215 15.82 -5.99 6.08
C ASP A 215 17.05 -6.68 5.50
N PHE A 216 17.00 -6.98 4.20
CA PHE A 216 18.19 -7.42 3.49
C PHE A 216 19.16 -6.23 3.46
N ASN A 217 20.16 -6.28 4.33
CA ASN A 217 21.33 -5.41 4.21
C ASN A 217 22.11 -5.89 2.98
N PHE A 218 21.78 -5.32 1.84
CA PHE A 218 22.53 -5.54 0.61
C PHE A 218 23.90 -4.89 0.74
N SER A 219 24.94 -5.66 0.45
CA SER A 219 26.26 -5.10 0.20
C SER A 219 26.21 -4.14 -0.99
N ASP A 220 27.15 -3.19 -1.06
CA ASP A 220 27.27 -2.27 -2.21
C ASP A 220 27.35 -3.01 -3.55
N ASN A 221 27.95 -4.21 -3.54
CA ASN A 221 28.03 -5.08 -4.72
C ASN A 221 26.66 -5.63 -5.15
N GLU A 222 25.81 -6.02 -4.20
CA GLU A 222 24.44 -6.50 -4.49
C GLU A 222 23.52 -5.37 -4.94
N LEU A 223 23.78 -4.14 -4.49
CA LEU A 223 23.07 -2.95 -4.96
C LEU A 223 23.52 -2.49 -6.34
N LYS A 224 24.71 -2.90 -6.80
CA LYS A 224 25.28 -2.39 -8.04
C LYS A 224 24.45 -2.78 -9.26
N ILE A 225 24.11 -1.79 -10.08
CA ILE A 225 23.59 -1.96 -11.43
C ILE A 225 24.71 -1.64 -12.41
N GLN A 226 25.08 -2.61 -13.24
CA GLN A 226 26.14 -2.46 -14.22
C GLN A 226 25.58 -2.67 -15.63
N VAL A 227 25.80 -1.68 -16.49
CA VAL A 227 25.65 -1.86 -17.92
C VAL A 227 27.03 -2.23 -18.46
N THR A 228 27.13 -3.39 -19.12
CA THR A 228 28.38 -3.86 -19.70
C THR A 228 28.69 -3.13 -21.01
N GLU A 229 29.92 -3.25 -21.52
CA GLU A 229 30.33 -2.73 -22.83
C GLU A 229 29.47 -3.29 -23.99
N ASN A 230 28.91 -4.49 -23.83
CA ASN A 230 27.98 -5.09 -24.78
C ASN A 230 26.51 -4.69 -24.52
N TYR A 231 26.30 -3.64 -23.74
CA TYR A 231 25.01 -3.08 -23.34
C TYR A 231 24.08 -4.05 -22.60
N LYS A 232 24.60 -5.15 -22.03
CA LYS A 232 23.82 -6.00 -21.13
C LYS A 232 23.70 -5.36 -19.75
N ILE A 233 22.57 -5.56 -19.10
CA ILE A 233 22.27 -4.99 -17.78
C ILE A 233 22.38 -6.10 -16.73
N GLU A 234 23.16 -5.83 -15.69
CA GLU A 234 23.35 -6.70 -14.54
C GLU A 234 22.92 -5.97 -13.26
N ILE A 235 22.26 -6.67 -12.35
CA ILE A 235 21.88 -6.16 -11.02
C ILE A 235 22.44 -7.12 -9.99
N GLY A 236 23.27 -6.62 -9.07
CA GLY A 236 23.94 -7.46 -8.06
C GLY A 236 24.82 -8.56 -8.67
N GLY A 237 25.39 -8.31 -9.86
CA GLY A 237 26.16 -9.28 -10.63
C GLY A 237 25.31 -10.31 -11.40
N GLN A 238 23.97 -10.23 -11.33
CA GLN A 238 23.09 -11.10 -12.08
C GLN A 238 22.64 -10.46 -13.40
N PRO A 239 22.88 -11.08 -14.56
CA PRO A 239 22.44 -10.55 -15.85
C PRO A 239 20.93 -10.66 -16.03
N LEU A 240 20.33 -9.58 -16.55
CA LEU A 240 18.93 -9.56 -16.98
C LEU A 240 18.81 -10.03 -18.43
N ASP A 241 17.87 -10.93 -18.69
CA ASP A 241 17.55 -11.41 -20.03
C ASP A 241 16.20 -10.86 -20.50
N PHE A 242 16.22 -9.95 -21.45
CA PHE A 242 14.99 -9.43 -22.06
C PHE A 242 14.41 -10.35 -23.15
N GLY A 243 15.14 -11.39 -23.56
CA GLY A 243 14.78 -12.33 -24.61
C GLY A 243 14.88 -11.72 -26.02
N HIS A 244 14.85 -12.58 -27.04
CA HIS A 244 15.03 -12.17 -28.45
C HIS A 244 14.00 -11.14 -28.96
N LYS A 245 12.77 -11.16 -28.43
CA LYS A 245 11.70 -10.19 -28.76
C LYS A 245 11.65 -8.99 -27.81
N GLY A 246 12.56 -8.91 -26.84
CA GLY A 246 12.54 -7.88 -25.79
C GLY A 246 13.38 -6.65 -26.05
N LYS A 247 13.83 -6.41 -27.30
CA LYS A 247 14.67 -5.24 -27.66
C LYS A 247 14.08 -3.92 -27.14
N LEU A 248 12.80 -3.70 -27.36
CA LEU A 248 12.11 -2.51 -26.86
C LEU A 248 12.11 -2.45 -25.33
N SER A 249 11.81 -3.56 -24.64
CA SER A 249 11.84 -3.61 -23.17
C SER A 249 13.24 -3.32 -22.61
N HIS A 250 14.27 -3.83 -23.28
CA HIS A 250 15.67 -3.58 -22.94
C HIS A 250 16.01 -2.10 -23.05
N ILE A 251 15.73 -1.47 -24.21
CA ILE A 251 15.99 -0.04 -24.42
C ILE A 251 15.16 0.84 -23.48
N VAL A 252 13.90 0.49 -23.23
CA VAL A 252 13.07 1.21 -22.25
C VAL A 252 13.70 1.18 -20.87
N TYR A 253 14.16 0.02 -20.39
CA TYR A 253 14.80 -0.02 -19.08
C TYR A 253 16.12 0.75 -19.07
N LEU A 254 16.99 0.52 -20.07
CA LEU A 254 18.28 1.17 -20.19
C LEU A 254 18.18 2.71 -20.27
N PHE A 255 17.22 3.22 -21.04
CA PHE A 255 17.00 4.66 -21.17
C PHE A 255 16.72 5.33 -19.82
N TYR A 256 15.93 4.67 -18.97
CA TYR A 256 15.62 5.16 -17.64
C TYR A 256 16.77 4.98 -16.65
N LEU A 257 17.65 3.98 -16.83
CA LEU A 257 18.90 3.89 -16.06
C LEU A 257 19.85 5.05 -16.39
N ILE A 258 20.07 5.33 -17.69
CA ILE A 258 20.90 6.44 -18.16
C ILE A 258 20.39 7.78 -17.59
N ASN A 259 19.07 7.92 -17.50
CA ASN A 259 18.38 9.12 -17.04
C ASN A 259 17.74 8.95 -15.63
N HIS A 260 18.34 8.18 -14.73
CA HIS A 260 17.77 7.85 -13.40
C HIS A 260 17.39 9.06 -12.54
N LYS A 261 17.97 10.24 -12.79
CA LYS A 261 17.64 11.50 -12.09
C LYS A 261 16.44 12.24 -12.66
N SER A 262 15.90 11.77 -13.79
CA SER A 262 14.83 12.42 -14.53
C SER A 262 13.55 11.59 -14.48
N LYS A 263 12.42 12.27 -14.58
CA LYS A 263 11.09 11.64 -14.67
C LYS A 263 10.51 11.92 -16.05
N PHE A 264 10.02 10.90 -16.73
CA PHE A 264 9.42 11.04 -18.06
C PHE A 264 8.01 10.48 -18.09
N GLY A 265 7.10 11.23 -18.68
CA GLY A 265 5.74 10.81 -18.98
C GLY A 265 5.54 10.57 -20.46
N ARG A 266 4.27 10.38 -20.84
CA ARG A 266 3.89 10.19 -22.26
C ARG A 266 4.28 11.39 -23.13
N LYS A 267 4.12 12.61 -22.61
CA LYS A 267 4.41 13.84 -23.37
C LYS A 267 5.89 13.93 -23.74
N ASP A 268 6.78 13.61 -22.81
CA ASP A 268 8.24 13.71 -23.01
C ASP A 268 8.75 12.71 -24.06
N LEU A 269 8.10 11.55 -24.15
CA LEU A 269 8.47 10.46 -25.08
C LEU A 269 7.67 10.48 -26.39
N SER A 270 6.65 11.33 -26.52
CA SER A 270 5.90 11.52 -27.77
C SER A 270 6.70 12.34 -28.77
N ILE A 271 6.33 12.30 -30.06
CA ILE A 271 6.96 13.12 -31.11
C ILE A 271 6.97 14.60 -30.67
N GLY A 272 8.14 15.23 -30.73
CA GLY A 272 8.36 16.61 -30.27
C GLY A 272 8.59 16.77 -28.75
N GLY A 273 8.52 15.68 -27.98
CA GLY A 273 8.85 15.65 -26.56
C GLY A 273 10.37 15.66 -26.30
N VAL A 274 10.76 16.17 -25.13
CA VAL A 274 12.16 16.40 -24.75
C VAL A 274 13.04 15.15 -24.72
N ALA A 275 12.43 13.97 -24.55
CA ALA A 275 13.13 12.68 -24.45
C ALA A 275 13.03 11.83 -25.73
N HIS A 276 12.18 12.21 -26.68
CA HIS A 276 11.82 11.38 -27.84
C HIS A 276 13.03 11.07 -28.73
N GLU A 277 13.77 12.10 -29.12
CA GLU A 277 14.93 11.96 -30.02
C GLU A 277 16.03 11.12 -29.35
N LYS A 278 16.37 11.40 -28.09
CA LYS A 278 17.38 10.64 -27.34
C LYS A 278 17.00 9.17 -27.18
N PHE A 279 15.72 8.88 -26.96
CA PHE A 279 15.23 7.49 -26.89
C PHE A 279 15.41 6.76 -28.22
N MET A 280 15.05 7.38 -29.34
CA MET A 280 15.22 6.78 -30.66
C MET A 280 16.68 6.59 -31.02
N LEU A 281 17.53 7.57 -30.73
CA LEU A 281 18.97 7.48 -30.95
C LEU A 281 19.60 6.34 -30.14
N LEU A 282 19.21 6.17 -28.87
CA LEU A 282 19.68 5.05 -28.05
C LEU A 282 19.28 3.70 -28.65
N TYR A 283 18.03 3.57 -29.10
CA TYR A 283 17.58 2.33 -29.73
C TYR A 283 18.43 2.01 -30.98
N ASN A 284 18.64 3.01 -31.84
CA ASN A 284 19.37 2.85 -33.10
C ASN A 284 20.88 2.66 -32.91
N HIS A 285 21.43 3.09 -31.77
CA HIS A 285 22.83 2.85 -31.39
C HIS A 285 23.07 1.38 -31.04
N ILE A 286 22.14 0.77 -30.31
CA ILE A 286 22.29 -0.60 -29.79
C ILE A 286 21.72 -1.64 -30.75
N TYR A 287 20.65 -1.30 -31.47
CA TYR A 287 19.99 -2.15 -32.43
C TYR A 287 20.04 -1.50 -33.82
N SER A 288 19.10 -1.86 -34.70
CA SER A 288 19.10 -1.36 -36.08
C SER A 288 18.37 -0.03 -36.20
N LYS A 289 17.06 -0.10 -36.44
CA LYS A 289 16.21 1.07 -36.62
C LYS A 289 14.91 0.83 -35.89
N ILE A 290 14.50 1.79 -35.05
CA ILE A 290 13.13 1.90 -34.56
C ILE A 290 12.36 2.89 -35.43
N TYR A 291 11.10 2.54 -35.70
CA TYR A 291 10.17 3.40 -36.41
C TYR A 291 9.30 4.17 -35.43
N GLU A 292 8.82 5.35 -35.84
CA GLU A 292 8.01 6.21 -34.97
C GLU A 292 6.72 5.52 -34.49
N ASP A 293 6.12 4.65 -35.32
CA ASP A 293 4.91 3.90 -34.95
C ASP A 293 5.17 2.92 -33.80
N GLU A 294 6.36 2.33 -33.72
CA GLU A 294 6.78 1.46 -32.61
C GLU A 294 6.95 2.26 -31.31
N VAL A 295 7.60 3.42 -31.38
CA VAL A 295 7.73 4.33 -30.23
C VAL A 295 6.34 4.81 -29.78
N ASN A 296 5.48 5.19 -30.71
CA ASN A 296 4.12 5.63 -30.42
C ASN A 296 3.27 4.51 -29.77
N ARG A 297 3.42 3.26 -30.22
CA ARG A 297 2.78 2.09 -29.58
C ARG A 297 3.28 1.89 -28.15
N TYR A 298 4.59 2.02 -27.93
CA TYR A 298 5.16 2.03 -26.58
C TYR A 298 4.56 3.13 -25.71
N VAL A 299 4.58 4.39 -26.17
CA VAL A 299 4.11 5.54 -25.39
C VAL A 299 2.64 5.41 -25.02
N LYS A 300 1.79 4.96 -25.96
CA LYS A 300 0.36 4.68 -25.68
C LYS A 300 0.17 3.61 -24.60
N SER A 301 1.07 2.64 -24.53
CA SER A 301 1.00 1.50 -23.59
C SER A 301 2.05 1.56 -22.47
N ILE A 302 2.61 2.75 -22.19
CA ILE A 302 3.77 2.95 -21.31
C ILE A 302 3.66 2.23 -19.97
N THR A 303 2.52 2.38 -19.27
CA THR A 303 2.24 1.74 -17.99
C THR A 303 2.34 0.21 -18.08
N SER A 304 1.74 -0.38 -19.12
CA SER A 304 1.75 -1.83 -19.32
C SER A 304 3.16 -2.34 -19.64
N VAL A 305 3.92 -1.60 -20.45
CA VAL A 305 5.30 -1.94 -20.79
C VAL A 305 6.19 -1.88 -19.56
N HIS A 306 6.10 -0.82 -18.76
CA HIS A 306 6.85 -0.67 -17.52
C HIS A 306 6.51 -1.76 -16.50
N SER A 307 5.22 -2.05 -16.29
CA SER A 307 4.81 -3.14 -15.41
C SER A 307 5.36 -4.49 -15.86
N ARG A 308 5.33 -4.81 -17.16
CA ARG A 308 5.90 -6.06 -17.71
C ARG A 308 7.40 -6.14 -17.51
N ILE A 309 8.13 -5.03 -17.65
CA ILE A 309 9.56 -4.98 -17.36
C ILE A 309 9.82 -5.24 -15.88
N SER A 310 9.11 -4.55 -14.98
CA SER A 310 9.26 -4.78 -13.54
C SER A 310 8.92 -6.20 -13.12
N THR A 311 7.86 -6.80 -13.67
CA THR A 311 7.54 -8.21 -13.44
C THR A 311 8.65 -9.13 -13.97
N ARG A 312 9.22 -8.83 -15.14
CA ARG A 312 10.35 -9.62 -15.66
C ARG A 312 11.56 -9.56 -14.75
N ILE A 313 11.92 -8.39 -14.24
CA ILE A 313 13.03 -8.21 -13.29
C ILE A 313 12.76 -9.03 -12.02
N LYS A 314 11.53 -8.96 -11.48
CA LYS A 314 11.10 -9.76 -10.31
C LYS A 314 11.24 -11.26 -10.52
N ASN A 315 10.89 -11.74 -11.71
CA ASN A 315 10.96 -13.16 -12.01
C ASN A 315 12.38 -13.65 -12.32
N GLN A 316 13.33 -12.74 -12.55
CA GLN A 316 14.70 -13.09 -12.89
C GLN A 316 15.63 -12.97 -11.71
N LEU A 317 15.53 -11.90 -10.91
CA LEU A 317 16.45 -11.70 -9.80
C LEU A 317 16.25 -12.74 -8.70
N ASN A 318 17.36 -13.32 -8.25
CA ASN A 318 17.36 -14.28 -7.15
C ASN A 318 16.91 -13.63 -5.83
N ILE A 319 17.15 -12.33 -5.67
CA ILE A 319 16.73 -11.56 -4.50
C ILE A 319 15.53 -10.69 -4.87
N GLU A 320 14.34 -11.14 -4.49
CA GLU A 320 13.07 -10.48 -4.80
C GLU A 320 13.04 -9.02 -4.31
N ALA A 321 13.60 -8.74 -3.13
CA ALA A 321 13.67 -7.39 -2.58
C ALA A 321 14.46 -6.39 -3.47
N LEU A 322 15.50 -6.83 -4.19
CA LEU A 322 16.18 -5.97 -5.18
C LEU A 322 15.29 -5.68 -6.39
N ALA A 323 14.45 -6.64 -6.79
CA ALA A 323 13.52 -6.44 -7.90
C ALA A 323 12.40 -5.45 -7.59
N HIS A 324 12.00 -5.35 -6.32
CA HIS A 324 11.11 -4.30 -5.85
C HIS A 324 11.80 -2.92 -5.87
N LYS A 325 13.09 -2.87 -5.51
CA LYS A 325 13.88 -1.63 -5.49
C LYS A 325 14.12 -1.05 -6.89
N TYR A 326 14.45 -1.90 -7.86
CA TYR A 326 14.86 -1.47 -9.21
C TYR A 326 13.77 -1.59 -10.28
N GLY A 327 12.51 -1.73 -9.86
CA GLY A 327 11.35 -1.60 -10.73
C GLY A 327 11.07 -0.15 -11.15
N PHE A 328 10.09 0.04 -12.03
CA PHE A 328 9.62 1.37 -12.38
C PHE A 328 8.76 1.95 -11.25
N ASN A 329 9.09 3.17 -10.83
CA ASN A 329 8.25 4.00 -9.99
C ASN A 329 7.43 4.97 -10.85
N SER A 330 6.33 5.48 -10.29
CA SER A 330 5.49 6.49 -10.94
C SER A 330 5.06 7.56 -9.95
N SER A 331 4.95 8.80 -10.40
CA SER A 331 4.36 9.90 -9.62
C SER A 331 3.45 10.75 -10.50
N ASN A 332 2.39 11.32 -9.92
CA ASN A 332 1.58 12.32 -10.61
C ASN A 332 2.23 13.70 -10.43
N THR A 333 2.33 14.45 -11.51
CA THR A 333 2.76 15.86 -11.48
C THR A 333 1.58 16.77 -11.16
N LYS A 334 1.84 18.05 -10.83
CA LYS A 334 0.80 19.07 -10.54
C LYS A 334 -0.23 19.28 -11.66
N GLN A 335 0.00 18.72 -12.85
CA GLN A 335 -0.89 18.77 -14.02
C GLN A 335 -1.59 17.42 -14.30
N ASP A 336 -1.68 16.53 -13.31
CA ASP A 336 -2.24 15.17 -13.42
C ASP A 336 -1.60 14.30 -14.51
N VAL A 337 -0.38 14.62 -14.92
CA VAL A 337 0.40 13.79 -15.86
C VAL A 337 1.22 12.80 -15.04
N THR A 338 0.96 11.50 -15.26
CA THR A 338 1.78 10.43 -14.71
C THR A 338 3.15 10.40 -15.40
N VAL A 339 4.21 10.50 -14.58
CA VAL A 339 5.61 10.34 -14.99
C VAL A 339 6.22 9.12 -14.32
N TYR A 340 7.22 8.54 -14.96
CA TYR A 340 7.89 7.31 -14.52
C TYR A 340 9.38 7.57 -14.29
N TYR A 341 10.00 6.76 -13.43
CA TYR A 341 11.44 6.81 -13.13
C TYR A 341 11.91 5.50 -12.49
N ILE A 342 13.23 5.29 -12.41
CA ILE A 342 13.82 4.20 -11.63
C ILE A 342 14.67 4.89 -10.55
N ASP A 343 14.41 4.56 -9.29
CA ASP A 343 15.06 5.21 -8.15
C ASP A 343 16.35 4.48 -7.80
N ILE A 344 17.49 5.09 -8.15
CA ILE A 344 18.82 4.49 -8.00
C ILE A 344 19.78 5.56 -7.48
N SER A 345 20.53 5.21 -6.44
CA SER A 345 21.64 6.04 -5.99
C SER A 345 22.78 6.02 -7.01
N PRO A 346 23.29 7.17 -7.47
CA PRO A 346 24.30 7.24 -8.55
C PRO A 346 25.55 6.40 -8.31
N GLU A 347 25.97 6.24 -7.06
CA GLU A 347 27.11 5.42 -6.64
C GLU A 347 26.94 3.93 -6.95
N HIS A 348 25.71 3.45 -7.07
CA HIS A 348 25.41 2.05 -7.40
C HIS A 348 25.27 1.82 -8.91
N LEU A 349 25.34 2.86 -9.74
CA LEU A 349 25.09 2.75 -11.16
C LEU A 349 26.39 2.94 -11.97
N SER A 350 26.77 1.90 -12.71
CA SER A 350 27.89 1.92 -13.64
C SER A 350 27.39 1.79 -15.07
N ILE A 351 27.60 2.83 -15.88
CA ILE A 351 27.17 2.89 -17.28
C ILE A 351 28.39 3.26 -18.16
N PRO A 352 28.58 2.60 -19.32
CA PRO A 352 29.59 2.96 -20.31
C PRO A 352 29.50 4.43 -20.72
N SER A 353 30.65 5.06 -20.94
CA SER A 353 30.73 6.51 -21.19
C SER A 353 30.06 6.93 -22.50
N ASP A 354 30.05 6.08 -23.52
CA ASP A 354 29.38 6.30 -24.80
C ASP A 354 27.86 6.49 -24.61
N LEU A 355 27.26 5.74 -23.68
CA LEU A 355 25.83 5.84 -23.38
C LEU A 355 25.44 7.15 -22.68
N LEU A 356 26.39 7.89 -22.11
CA LEU A 356 26.11 9.19 -21.48
C LEU A 356 25.65 10.24 -22.51
N SER A 357 25.96 10.05 -23.79
CA SER A 357 25.48 10.89 -24.88
C SER A 357 23.96 10.87 -25.05
N PHE A 358 23.27 9.84 -24.51
CA PHE A 358 21.81 9.70 -24.54
C PHE A 358 21.11 10.28 -23.32
N LYS A 359 21.83 10.97 -22.42
CA LYS A 359 21.20 11.74 -21.34
C LYS A 359 20.39 12.91 -21.92
N VAL A 360 19.21 13.12 -21.34
CA VAL A 360 18.35 14.27 -21.61
C VAL A 360 18.75 15.38 -20.64
N ASN A 361 19.24 16.50 -21.18
CA ASN A 361 19.52 17.70 -20.40
C ASN A 361 18.30 18.63 -20.46
N TYR A 362 17.92 19.19 -19.32
CA TYR A 362 16.86 20.20 -19.22
C TYR A 362 17.42 21.61 -19.30
#